data_AF-A0A917HQL3-F1
#
_entry.id   AF-A0A917HQL3-F1
#
_cell.length_a   1.000
_cell.length_b   1.000
_cell.length_c   1.000
_cell.angle_alpha   90.00
_cell.angle_beta   90.00
_cell.angle_gamma   90.00
#
_symmetry.space_group_name_H-M   'P 1'
#
loop_
_entity.id
_entity.type
_entity.pdbx_description
1 polymer ?
#
loop_
_entity_poly.entity_id
_entity_poly.type
_entity_poly.pdbx_seq_one_letter_code
_entity_poly.pdbx_strand_id
1 'polypeptide(L)'
;MSFTWLSEWAESHNLLERTSKGFSNYMDNWKKDNRGDFFATFRGKSNLKMLQTEFQSYQFTHLTENPHYVSCTLNIRYLNEYIANYSMIFTLDGEVQDDLMDFDKLLANTIREGTVKVELIVRARKLGYSAAEVAQLVDLDEETVLRLY
;
A
#
# COMPACT_ATOMS: atom_id res chain seq x y z
N MET A 1 13.04 15.14 24.89
CA MET A 1 12.66 13.80 24.38
C MET A 1 13.70 13.41 23.34
N SER A 2 14.37 12.27 23.48
CA SER A 2 15.23 11.76 22.41
C SER A 2 14.34 11.34 21.23
N PHE A 3 14.88 11.40 20.01
CA PHE A 3 14.22 10.91 18.79
C PHE A 3 13.85 9.41 18.87
N THR A 4 14.39 8.66 19.84
CA THR A 4 14.14 7.22 20.00
C THR A 4 12.82 6.90 20.70
N TRP A 5 12.28 7.82 21.52
CA TRP A 5 11.06 7.54 22.30
C TRP A 5 9.87 7.15 21.41
N LEU A 6 9.67 7.86 20.30
CA LEU A 6 8.51 7.61 19.43
C LEU A 6 8.61 6.21 18.79
N SER A 7 9.80 5.81 18.37
CA SER A 7 10.03 4.48 17.81
C SER A 7 9.82 3.40 18.87
N GLU A 8 10.41 3.55 20.06
CA GLU A 8 10.25 2.61 21.17
C GLU A 8 8.78 2.48 21.59
N TRP A 9 8.07 3.61 21.69
CA TRP A 9 6.65 3.64 22.00
C TRP A 9 5.84 2.95 20.91
N ALA A 10 6.09 3.26 19.63
CA ALA A 10 5.37 2.66 18.51
C ALA A 10 5.60 1.14 18.40
N GLU A 11 6.82 0.68 18.69
CA GLU A 11 7.18 -0.74 18.77
C GLU A 11 6.45 -1.43 19.92
N SER A 12 6.46 -0.84 21.12
CA SER A 12 5.78 -1.43 22.28
C SER A 12 4.25 -1.56 22.10
N HIS A 13 3.66 -0.75 21.21
CA HIS A 13 2.24 -0.82 20.85
C HIS A 13 1.97 -1.54 19.52
N ASN A 14 3.01 -2.13 18.90
CA ASN A 14 2.96 -2.86 17.63
C ASN A 14 2.30 -2.07 16.49
N LEU A 15 2.59 -0.78 16.38
CA LEU A 15 1.88 0.09 15.43
C LEU A 15 2.05 -0.36 13.97
N LEU A 16 3.24 -0.75 13.55
CA LEU A 16 3.47 -1.17 12.16
C LEU A 16 2.64 -2.40 11.77
N GLU A 17 2.60 -3.42 12.62
CA GLU A 17 1.81 -4.63 12.37
C GLU A 17 0.31 -4.31 12.35
N ARG A 18 -0.16 -3.52 13.31
CA ARG A 18 -1.56 -3.08 13.39
C ARG A 18 -1.94 -2.24 12.17
N THR A 19 -1.05 -1.38 11.70
CA THR A 19 -1.26 -0.55 10.50
C THR A 19 -1.32 -1.41 9.24
N SER A 20 -0.43 -2.40 9.09
CA SER A 20 -0.47 -3.35 7.96
C SER A 20 -1.76 -4.17 7.94
N LYS A 21 -2.23 -4.60 9.11
CA LYS A 21 -3.51 -5.29 9.25
C LYS A 21 -4.69 -4.36 8.97
N GLY A 22 -4.63 -3.12 9.44
CA GLY A 22 -5.61 -2.08 9.17
C GLY A 22 -5.78 -1.85 7.68
N PHE A 23 -4.69 -1.69 6.93
CA PHE A 23 -4.72 -1.55 5.47
C PHE A 23 -5.45 -2.71 4.80
N SER A 24 -5.15 -3.94 5.21
CA SER A 24 -5.82 -5.13 4.67
C SER A 24 -7.33 -5.10 4.93
N ASN A 25 -7.73 -4.76 6.16
CA ASN A 25 -9.13 -4.63 6.55
C ASN A 25 -9.83 -3.49 5.77
N TYR A 26 -9.18 -2.34 5.61
CA TYR A 26 -9.68 -1.20 4.85
C TYR A 26 -10.00 -1.62 3.41
N MET A 27 -9.07 -2.31 2.76
CA MET A 27 -9.24 -2.79 1.38
C MET A 27 -10.38 -3.80 1.25
N ASP A 28 -10.50 -4.74 2.20
CA ASP A 28 -11.57 -5.73 2.21
C ASP A 28 -12.94 -5.11 2.46
N ASN A 29 -13.04 -4.18 3.41
CA ASN A 29 -14.26 -3.45 3.71
C ASN A 29 -14.68 -2.57 2.54
N TRP A 30 -13.76 -1.81 1.94
CA TRP A 30 -14.08 -0.97 0.78
C TRP A 30 -14.61 -1.79 -0.40
N LYS A 31 -13.97 -2.93 -0.67
CA LYS A 31 -14.43 -3.86 -1.72
C LYS A 31 -15.82 -4.44 -1.43
N LYS A 32 -16.15 -4.70 -0.17
CA LYS A 32 -17.44 -5.25 0.27
C LYS A 32 -18.54 -4.20 0.25
N ASP A 33 -18.28 -3.03 0.83
CA ASP A 33 -19.28 -2.04 1.16
C ASP A 33 -19.50 -1.03 0.01
N ASN A 34 -18.45 -0.74 -0.78
CA ASN A 34 -18.51 0.13 -1.96
C ASN A 34 -17.76 -0.47 -3.15
N ARG A 35 -18.22 -1.66 -3.57
CA ARG A 35 -17.62 -2.42 -4.67
C ARG A 35 -17.48 -1.62 -5.97
N GLY A 36 -18.45 -0.78 -6.32
CA GLY A 36 -18.43 -0.01 -7.57
C GLY A 36 -17.25 0.95 -7.64
N ASP A 37 -17.05 1.71 -6.57
CA ASP A 37 -15.95 2.66 -6.42
C ASP A 37 -14.58 1.96 -6.35
N PHE A 38 -14.49 0.87 -5.59
CA PHE A 38 -13.28 0.02 -5.53
C PHE A 38 -12.88 -0.47 -6.94
N PHE A 39 -13.84 -1.00 -7.70
CA PHE A 39 -13.59 -1.50 -9.05
C PHE A 39 -13.26 -0.36 -10.03
N ALA A 40 -13.86 0.82 -9.87
CA ALA A 40 -13.54 1.99 -10.69
C ALA A 40 -12.09 2.44 -10.45
N THR A 41 -11.69 2.54 -9.17
CA THR A 41 -10.35 2.96 -8.77
C THR A 41 -9.26 2.03 -9.30
N PHE A 42 -9.43 0.72 -9.12
CA PHE A 42 -8.49 -0.30 -9.58
C PHE A 42 -8.82 -0.88 -10.96
N ARG A 43 -9.65 -0.17 -11.74
CA ARG A 43 -10.06 -0.55 -13.11
C ARG A 43 -10.53 -2.00 -13.29
N GLY A 44 -11.01 -2.67 -12.23
CA GLY A 44 -11.52 -4.05 -12.20
C GLY A 44 -10.60 -5.19 -12.66
N LYS A 45 -9.58 -4.89 -13.47
CA LYS A 45 -8.64 -5.82 -14.10
C LYS A 45 -7.26 -5.82 -13.45
N SER A 46 -6.97 -4.85 -12.59
CA SER A 46 -5.66 -4.76 -11.94
C SER A 46 -5.45 -5.94 -11.01
N ASN A 47 -4.27 -6.55 -11.09
CA ASN A 47 -3.94 -7.68 -10.25
C ASN A 47 -3.47 -7.18 -8.89
N LEU A 48 -4.41 -6.96 -7.98
CA LEU A 48 -4.14 -6.39 -6.65
C LEU A 48 -3.19 -7.21 -5.78
N LYS A 49 -2.88 -8.46 -6.15
CA LYS A 49 -1.79 -9.23 -5.53
C LYS A 49 -0.41 -8.59 -5.72
N MET A 50 -0.29 -7.68 -6.69
CA MET A 50 0.92 -6.89 -6.94
C MET A 50 1.01 -5.64 -6.07
N LEU A 51 0.03 -5.40 -5.19
CA LEU A 51 0.15 -4.36 -4.18
C LEU A 51 1.21 -4.75 -3.15
N GLN A 52 2.00 -3.77 -2.76
CA GLN A 52 3.01 -3.89 -1.72
C GLN A 52 2.83 -2.74 -0.73
N THR A 53 3.16 -3.02 0.52
CA THR A 53 3.18 -2.02 1.59
C THR A 53 4.62 -1.86 2.07
N GLU A 54 5.05 -0.62 2.23
CA GLU A 54 6.37 -0.27 2.78
C GLU A 54 6.17 0.70 3.93
N PHE A 55 6.86 0.49 5.06
CA PHE A 55 6.83 1.42 6.17
C PHE A 55 7.39 2.78 5.73
N GLN A 56 6.64 3.85 6.00
CA GLN A 56 7.08 5.20 5.67
C GLN A 56 7.53 5.94 6.93
N SER A 57 6.64 6.09 7.92
CA SER A 57 6.94 6.93 9.08
C SER A 57 6.08 6.64 10.31
N TYR A 58 6.59 7.10 11.45
CA TYR A 58 5.80 7.43 12.62
C TYR A 58 5.80 8.95 12.80
N GLN A 59 4.64 9.53 13.13
CA GLN A 59 4.53 10.95 13.38
C GLN A 59 3.71 11.21 14.64
N PHE A 60 4.31 11.92 15.59
CA PHE A 60 3.57 12.48 16.73
C PHE A 60 3.01 13.85 16.35
N THR A 61 1.73 14.06 16.60
CA THR A 61 1.06 15.34 16.35
C THR A 61 0.50 15.90 17.66
N HIS A 62 0.97 17.11 18.00
CA HIS A 62 0.48 17.89 19.13
C HIS A 62 -0.48 18.97 18.63
N LEU A 63 -1.75 18.83 18.99
CA LEU A 63 -2.77 19.85 18.75
C LEU A 63 -3.06 20.59 20.06
N THR A 64 -3.17 21.92 20.01
CA THR A 64 -3.39 22.76 21.19
C THR A 64 -4.79 22.62 21.79
N GLU A 65 -5.77 22.21 20.98
CA GLU A 65 -7.18 22.12 21.37
C GLU A 65 -7.78 20.73 21.19
N ASN A 66 -6.99 19.76 20.71
CA ASN A 66 -7.42 18.39 20.44
C ASN A 66 -6.48 17.37 21.09
N PRO A 67 -6.94 16.13 21.33
CA PRO A 67 -6.07 15.06 21.82
C PRO A 67 -4.84 14.88 20.92
N HIS A 68 -3.68 14.72 21.54
CA HIS A 68 -2.46 14.35 20.83
C HIS A 68 -2.60 12.93 20.29
N TYR A 69 -1.97 12.68 19.15
CA TYR A 69 -2.02 11.37 18.52
C TYR A 69 -0.68 11.03 17.89
N VAL A 70 -0.51 9.73 17.64
CA VAL A 70 0.58 9.19 16.84
C VAL A 70 -0.02 8.57 15.60
N SER A 71 0.51 8.88 14.43
CA SER A 71 0.18 8.17 13.19
C SER A 71 1.31 7.24 12.77
N CYS A 72 0.94 6.09 12.22
CA CYS A 72 1.84 5.21 11.47
C CYS A 72 1.37 5.18 10.02
N THR A 73 2.29 5.45 9.09
CA THR A 73 1.99 5.54 7.67
C THR A 73 2.75 4.50 6.87
N LEU A 74 2.03 3.86 5.94
CA LEU A 74 2.54 2.94 4.94
C LEU A 74 2.47 3.60 3.57
N ASN A 75 3.55 3.48 2.80
CA ASN A 75 3.51 3.68 1.36
C ASN A 75 2.86 2.45 0.72
N ILE A 76 1.91 2.67 -0.17
CA ILE A 76 1.29 1.63 -0.98
C ILE A 76 1.86 1.72 -2.38
N ARG A 77 2.37 0.60 -2.90
CA ARG A 77 2.94 0.50 -4.23
C ARG A 77 2.21 -0.52 -5.07
N TYR A 78 2.16 -0.31 -6.39
CA TYR A 78 1.67 -1.26 -7.38
C TYR A 78 2.74 -1.45 -8.46
N LEU A 79 3.30 -2.66 -8.57
CA LEU A 79 4.46 -2.92 -9.45
C LEU A 79 5.63 -1.96 -9.16
N ASN A 80 5.98 -1.82 -7.87
CA ASN A 80 6.99 -0.91 -7.33
C ASN A 80 6.71 0.60 -7.48
N GLU A 81 5.68 0.99 -8.24
CA GLU A 81 5.27 2.38 -8.37
C GLU A 81 4.42 2.82 -7.18
N TYR A 82 4.71 4.00 -6.61
CA TYR A 82 3.92 4.59 -5.54
C TYR A 82 2.50 4.92 -6.03
N ILE A 83 1.48 4.57 -5.24
CA ILE A 83 0.07 4.83 -5.58
C ILE A 83 -0.75 5.46 -4.46
N ALA A 84 -0.34 5.34 -3.20
CA ALA A 84 -1.07 5.90 -2.07
C ALA A 84 -0.23 5.90 -0.79
N ASN A 85 -0.67 6.67 0.19
CA ASN A 85 -0.34 6.47 1.60
C ASN A 85 -1.56 5.92 2.34
N TYR A 86 -1.32 4.96 3.22
CA TYR A 86 -2.30 4.53 4.20
C TYR A 86 -1.79 4.86 5.59
N SER A 87 -2.57 5.61 6.37
CA SER A 87 -2.20 5.99 7.73
C SER A 87 -3.23 5.47 8.74
N MET A 88 -2.77 4.92 9.86
CA MET A 88 -3.60 4.73 11.04
C MET A 88 -3.21 5.73 12.12
N ILE A 89 -4.22 6.26 12.80
CA ILE A 89 -4.10 7.26 13.87
C ILE A 89 -4.40 6.58 15.20
N PHE A 90 -3.52 6.78 16.17
CA PHE A 90 -3.58 6.17 17.49
C PHE A 90 -3.58 7.24 18.59
N THR A 91 -4.32 6.99 19.67
CA THR A 91 -4.17 7.74 20.93
C THR A 91 -2.79 7.51 21.53
N LEU A 92 -2.41 8.30 22.53
CA LEU A 92 -1.18 8.08 23.30
C LEU A 92 -1.22 6.81 24.19
N ASP A 93 -2.41 6.25 24.39
CA ASP A 93 -2.61 4.95 25.03
C ASP A 93 -2.50 3.79 24.01
N GLY A 94 -2.29 4.11 22.73
CA GLY A 94 -2.15 3.13 21.65
C GLY A 94 -3.47 2.62 21.09
N GLU A 95 -4.61 3.22 21.42
CA GLU A 95 -5.92 2.84 20.86
C GLU A 95 -6.11 3.42 19.46
N VAL A 96 -6.74 2.66 18.56
CA VAL A 96 -7.04 3.15 17.21
C VAL A 96 -8.12 4.22 17.29
N GLN A 97 -7.85 5.40 16.73
CA GLN A 97 -8.87 6.45 16.58
C GLN A 97 -9.47 6.46 15.18
N ASP A 98 -8.63 6.35 14.15
CA ASP A 98 -9.06 6.49 12.77
C ASP A 98 -8.04 5.88 11.79
N ASP A 99 -8.45 5.72 10.54
CA ASP A 99 -7.61 5.36 9.42
C ASP A 99 -7.91 6.19 8.16
N LEU A 100 -6.89 6.42 7.34
CA LEU A 100 -7.01 7.24 6.14
C LEU A 100 -6.20 6.65 4.98
N MET A 101 -6.84 6.60 3.81
CA MET A 101 -6.19 6.33 2.54
C MET A 101 -6.09 7.62 1.73
N ASP A 102 -4.87 8.00 1.35
CA ASP A 102 -4.59 9.15 0.50
C ASP A 102 -3.93 8.70 -0.81
N PHE A 103 -4.68 8.79 -1.91
CA PHE A 103 -4.23 8.31 -3.21
C PHE A 103 -3.34 9.32 -3.94
N ASP A 104 -2.32 8.81 -4.63
CA ASP A 104 -1.53 9.62 -5.53
C ASP A 104 -2.37 10.15 -6.70
N LYS A 105 -2.06 11.37 -7.15
CA LYS A 105 -2.76 12.02 -8.26
C LYS A 105 -2.62 11.25 -9.58
N LEU A 106 -1.56 10.46 -9.74
CA LEU A 106 -1.28 9.64 -10.91
C LEU A 106 -1.82 8.22 -10.79
N LEU A 107 -2.49 7.85 -9.68
CA LEU A 107 -3.05 6.51 -9.45
C LEU A 107 -3.69 5.91 -10.70
N ALA A 108 -4.60 6.65 -11.34
CA ALA A 108 -5.35 6.17 -12.49
C ALA A 108 -4.46 5.81 -13.70
N ASN A 109 -3.32 6.49 -13.86
CA ASN A 109 -2.33 6.20 -14.90
C ASN A 109 -1.46 5.01 -14.50
N THR A 110 -0.96 5.00 -13.26
CA THR A 110 -0.13 3.90 -12.72
C THR A 110 -0.87 2.56 -12.77
N ILE A 111 -2.13 2.54 -12.33
CA ILE A 111 -3.00 1.35 -12.39
C ILE A 111 -3.23 0.91 -13.84
N ARG A 112 -3.44 1.86 -14.77
CA ARG A 112 -3.64 1.54 -16.20
C ARG A 112 -2.40 0.89 -16.80
N GLU A 113 -1.26 1.53 -16.67
CA GLU A 113 0.01 1.08 -17.24
C GLU A 113 0.43 -0.25 -16.63
N GLY A 114 0.32 -0.38 -15.31
CA GLY A 114 0.63 -1.63 -14.63
C GLY A 114 -0.32 -2.77 -15.01
N THR A 115 -1.60 -2.51 -15.27
CA THR A 115 -2.52 -3.54 -15.79
C THR A 115 -2.07 -4.05 -17.15
N VAL A 116 -1.59 -3.16 -18.04
CA VAL A 116 -1.02 -3.57 -19.33
C VAL A 116 0.26 -4.40 -19.13
N LYS A 117 1.17 -3.97 -18.23
CA LYS A 117 2.38 -4.74 -17.90
C LYS A 117 2.02 -6.15 -17.41
N VAL A 118 1.06 -6.28 -16.51
CA VAL A 118 0.58 -7.60 -16.01
C VAL A 118 0.03 -8.46 -17.14
N GLU A 119 -0.79 -7.90 -18.04
CA GLU A 119 -1.31 -8.64 -19.19
C GLU A 119 -0.18 -9.15 -20.11
N LEU A 120 0.85 -8.34 -20.34
CA LEU A 120 2.02 -8.72 -21.13
C LEU A 120 2.81 -9.84 -20.45
N ILE A 121 3.07 -9.74 -19.14
CA ILE A 121 3.77 -10.77 -18.36
C ILE A 121 3.04 -12.11 -18.47
N VAL A 122 1.72 -12.12 -18.24
CA VAL A 122 0.91 -13.34 -18.29
C VAL A 122 0.91 -13.96 -19.70
N ARG A 123 0.91 -13.15 -20.76
CA ARG A 123 0.98 -13.65 -22.14
C ARG A 123 2.36 -14.19 -22.49
N ALA A 124 3.43 -13.47 -22.15
CA ALA A 124 4.79 -13.88 -22.43
C ALA A 124 5.13 -15.19 -21.70
N ARG A 125 4.71 -15.34 -20.44
CA ARG A 125 4.81 -16.62 -19.72
C ARG A 125 4.17 -17.78 -20.48
N LYS A 126 2.96 -17.59 -21.02
CA LYS A 126 2.25 -18.63 -21.81
C LYS A 126 2.96 -19.00 -23.11
N LEU A 127 3.75 -18.07 -23.65
CA LEU A 127 4.56 -18.27 -24.86
C LEU A 127 5.95 -18.86 -24.54
N GLY A 128 6.26 -19.12 -23.27
CA GLY A 128 7.51 -19.77 -22.86
C GLY A 128 8.68 -18.83 -22.61
N TYR A 129 8.46 -17.51 -22.54
CA TYR A 129 9.51 -16.55 -22.17
C TYR A 129 9.90 -16.71 -20.70
N SER A 130 11.20 -16.59 -20.43
CA SER A 130 11.75 -16.58 -19.07
C SER A 130 11.38 -15.28 -18.32
N ALA A 131 11.37 -15.33 -16.99
CA ALA A 131 11.07 -14.16 -16.16
C ALA A 131 12.07 -13.01 -16.43
N ALA A 132 13.35 -13.32 -16.60
CA ALA A 132 14.39 -12.35 -16.95
C ALA A 132 14.14 -11.64 -18.28
N GLU A 133 13.74 -12.37 -19.34
CA GLU A 133 13.39 -11.76 -20.64
C GLU A 133 12.19 -10.83 -20.51
N VAL A 134 11.16 -11.27 -19.77
CA VAL A 134 9.94 -10.49 -19.57
C VAL A 134 10.22 -9.24 -18.74
N ALA A 135 11.02 -9.35 -17.68
CA ALA A 135 11.43 -8.23 -16.82
C ALA A 135 12.04 -7.09 -17.63
N GLN A 136 12.94 -7.40 -18.58
CA GLN A 136 13.51 -6.42 -19.49
C GLN A 136 12.45 -5.79 -20.42
N LEU A 137 11.50 -6.58 -20.93
CA LEU A 137 10.46 -6.10 -21.85
C LEU A 137 9.45 -5.16 -21.19
N VAL A 138 9.12 -5.36 -19.92
CA VAL A 138 8.11 -4.57 -19.20
C VAL A 138 8.69 -3.54 -18.25
N ASP A 139 10.02 -3.39 -18.25
CA ASP A 139 10.76 -2.48 -17.36
C ASP A 139 10.34 -2.68 -15.90
N LEU A 140 10.58 -3.89 -15.41
CA LEU A 140 10.40 -4.30 -14.01
C LEU A 140 11.58 -5.19 -13.60
N ASP A 141 11.80 -5.34 -12.30
CA ASP A 141 12.75 -6.33 -11.80
C ASP A 141 12.18 -7.75 -11.92
N GLU A 142 13.08 -8.73 -11.97
CA GLU A 142 12.73 -10.14 -12.13
C GLU A 142 11.91 -10.67 -10.93
N GLU A 143 12.15 -10.19 -9.71
CA GLU A 143 11.40 -10.61 -8.52
C GLU A 143 9.92 -10.22 -8.63
N THR A 144 9.63 -9.00 -9.08
CA THR A 144 8.28 -8.52 -9.34
C THR A 144 7.60 -9.35 -10.43
N VAL A 145 8.31 -9.69 -11.51
CA VAL A 145 7.76 -10.54 -12.58
C VAL A 145 7.47 -11.96 -12.07
N LEU A 146 8.36 -12.54 -11.26
CA LEU A 146 8.22 -13.89 -10.71
C LEU A 146 6.97 -14.06 -9.83
N ARG A 147 6.45 -12.98 -9.23
CA ARG A 147 5.18 -13.02 -8.47
C ARG A 147 3.94 -13.33 -9.33
N LEU A 148 4.07 -13.21 -10.66
CA LEU A 148 3.03 -13.53 -11.65
C LEU A 148 3.30 -14.84 -12.42
N TYR A 149 4.45 -15.46 -12.16
CA TYR A 149 4.78 -16.82 -12.60
C TYR A 149 4.14 -17.88 -11.69
#